data_AF-S8D0C1-F1
#
_entry.id   AF-S8D0C1-F1
#
_cell.length_a   1.000
_cell.length_b   1.000
_cell.length_c   1.000
_cell.angle_alpha   90.00
_cell.angle_beta   90.00
_cell.angle_gamma   90.00
#
_symmetry.space_group_name_H-M   'P 1'
#
loop_
_entity.id
_entity.type
_entity.pdbx_description
1 polymer ?
#
loop_
_entity_poly.entity_id
_entity_poly.type
_entity_poly.pdbx_seq_one_letter_code
_entity_poly.pdbx_strand_id
1 'polypeptide(L)' 'DSKPKKKKICCACPDTKKLRDECIVEHGESACEKWIEAHKKCLRAEGFNV' A
#
# COMPACT_ATOMS: atom_id res chain seq x y z
N ASP A 1 13.79 -20.11 -15.16
CA ASP A 1 13.62 -18.64 -15.12
C ASP A 1 13.24 -18.22 -13.70
N SER A 2 14.22 -18.09 -12.80
CA SER A 2 13.99 -17.69 -11.41
C SER A 2 14.23 -16.19 -11.26
N LYS A 3 13.39 -15.38 -11.90
CA LYS A 3 13.30 -13.95 -11.58
C LYS A 3 12.58 -13.86 -10.24
N PRO A 4 13.14 -13.24 -9.17
CA PRO A 4 12.32 -12.91 -8.01
C PRO A 4 11.23 -11.96 -8.52
N LYS A 5 10.00 -12.47 -8.67
CA LYS A 5 8.84 -11.66 -9.04
C LYS A 5 8.76 -10.60 -7.95
N LYS A 6 9.18 -9.37 -8.28
CA LYS A 6 9.12 -8.21 -7.37
C LYS A 6 7.75 -8.29 -6.70
N LYS A 7 7.71 -8.50 -5.37
CA LYS A 7 6.44 -8.61 -4.65
C LYS A 7 5.61 -7.41 -5.07
N LYS A 8 4.42 -7.61 -5.61
CA LYS A 8 3.59 -6.46 -5.97
C LYS A 8 3.25 -5.71 -4.67
N ILE A 9 3.00 -4.41 -4.78
CA ILE A 9 2.56 -3.56 -3.66
C ILE A 9 1.44 -4.23 -2.81
N CYS A 10 0.57 -5.01 -3.46
CA CYS A 10 -0.49 -5.77 -2.82
C CYS A 10 -0.04 -6.89 -1.85
N CYS A 11 1.21 -7.33 -1.90
CA CYS A 11 1.76 -8.42 -1.07
C CYS A 11 2.77 -7.95 -0.02
N ALA A 12 3.25 -6.71 -0.09
CA ALA A 12 4.16 -6.13 0.88
C ALA A 12 3.41 -5.62 2.11
N CYS A 13 2.27 -4.95 1.87
CA CYS A 13 1.53 -4.25 2.92
C CYS A 13 0.02 -4.46 2.77
N PRO A 14 -0.50 -5.68 3.00
CA PRO A 14 -1.92 -5.98 2.84
C PRO A 14 -2.81 -5.24 3.84
N ASP A 15 -2.34 -5.03 5.08
CA ASP A 15 -3.10 -4.35 6.13
C ASP A 15 -3.35 -2.87 5.81
N THR A 16 -2.30 -2.14 5.45
CA THR A 16 -2.42 -0.72 5.10
C THR A 16 -3.11 -0.52 3.75
N LYS A 17 -2.96 -1.47 2.81
CA LYS A 17 -3.74 -1.46 1.57
C LYS A 17 -5.22 -1.60 1.88
N LYS A 18 -5.61 -2.58 2.70
CA LYS A 18 -7.00 -2.83 3.03
C LYS A 18 -7.62 -1.61 3.69
N LEU A 19 -6.96 -1.02 4.68
CA LEU A 19 -7.42 0.20 5.35
C LEU A 19 -7.55 1.39 4.38
N ARG A 20 -6.61 1.53 3.45
CA ARG A 20 -6.69 2.54 2.39
C ARG A 20 -7.90 2.29 1.50
N ASP A 21 -8.07 1.10 0.95
CA ASP A 21 -9.20 0.75 0.09
C ASP A 21 -10.54 0.91 0.81
N GLU A 22 -10.65 0.45 2.06
CA GLU A 22 -11.85 0.57 2.90
C GLU A 22 -12.16 2.04 3.21
N CYS A 23 -11.15 2.85 3.53
CA CYS A 23 -11.31 4.28 3.69
C CYS A 23 -11.71 4.97 2.37
N ILE A 24 -11.14 4.60 1.22
CA ILE A 24 -11.49 5.20 -0.07
C ILE A 24 -12.95 4.91 -0.40
N VAL A 25 -13.44 3.70 -0.08
CA VAL A 25 -14.84 3.32 -0.27
C VAL A 25 -15.77 4.11 0.65
N GLU A 26 -15.40 4.27 1.93
CA GLU A 26 -16.25 4.94 2.93
C GLU A 26 -16.21 6.47 2.84
N HIS A 27 -15.03 7.06 2.64
CA HIS A 27 -14.78 8.49 2.78
C HIS A 27 -14.27 9.15 1.48
N GLY A 28 -13.85 8.37 0.49
CA GLY A 28 -13.23 8.87 -0.74
C GLY A 28 -11.72 9.09 -0.61
N GLU A 29 -11.03 9.10 -1.75
CA GLU A 29 -9.56 9.15 -1.83
C GLU A 29 -8.95 10.37 -1.10
N SER A 30 -9.65 11.50 -1.14
CA SER A 30 -9.23 12.75 -0.51
C SER A 30 -9.15 12.69 1.02
N ALA A 31 -9.92 11.82 1.67
CA ALA A 31 -9.92 11.69 3.13
C ALA A 31 -8.88 10.67 3.63
N CYS A 32 -8.31 9.88 2.72
CA CYS A 32 -7.51 8.70 3.06
C CYS A 32 -6.00 8.92 2.89
N GLU A 33 -5.56 10.17 2.71
CA GLU A 33 -4.14 10.54 2.63
C GLU A 33 -3.33 9.94 3.79
N LYS A 34 -3.91 9.90 5.00
CA LYS A 34 -3.31 9.27 6.18
C LYS A 34 -2.98 7.79 5.96
N TRP A 35 -3.87 7.04 5.33
CA TRP A 35 -3.68 5.61 5.02
C TRP A 35 -2.78 5.41 3.81
N ILE A 36 -2.83 6.30 2.82
CA ILE A 36 -1.95 6.30 1.66
C ILE A 36 -0.50 6.50 2.10
N GLU A 37 -0.22 7.48 2.96
CA GLU A 37 1.12 7.72 3.50
C GLU A 37 1.61 6.55 4.36
N ALA A 38 0.74 5.95 5.18
CA ALA A 38 1.08 4.74 5.93
C ALA A 38 1.42 3.56 5.01
N HIS A 39 0.67 3.39 3.93
CA HIS A 39 0.93 2.37 2.92
C HIS A 39 2.26 2.61 2.20
N LYS A 40 2.52 3.84 1.75
CA LYS A 40 3.80 4.24 1.15
C LYS A 40 4.99 4.02 2.09
N LYS A 41 4.83 4.33 3.38
CA LYS A 41 5.89 4.12 4.39
C LYS A 41 6.23 2.64 4.55
N CYS A 42 5.21 1.78 4.57
CA CYS A 42 5.40 0.34 4.60
C CYS A 42 6.07 -0.18 3.32
N LEU A 43 5.69 0.35 2.16
CA LEU A 43 6.31 0.01 0.89
C LEU A 43 7.79 0.43 0.82
N ARG A 44 8.13 1.63 1.31
CA ARG A 44 9.53 2.06 1.44
C ARG A 44 10.33 1.17 2.39
N ALA A 45 9.72 0.73 3.50
CA ALA A 45 10.36 -0.20 4.44
C ALA A 45 10.64 -1.57 3.81
N GLU A 46 9.74 -2.05 2.94
CA GLU A 46 9.92 -3.27 2.15
C GLU A 46 10.88 -3.10 0.95
N GLY A 47 11.37 -1.89 0.70
CA GLY A 47 12.33 -1.59 -0.38
C GLY A 47 11.69 -1.18 -1.71
N PHE A 48 10.39 -0.85 -1.73
CA PHE A 48 9.72 -0.26 -2.89
C PHE A 48 9.86 1.27 -2.86
N ASN A 49 10.41 1.83 -3.95
CA ASN A 49 10.48 3.28 -4.12
C ASN A 49 9.14 3.77 -4.70
N VAL A 50 8.31 4.41 -3.87
CA VAL A 50 6.93 4.87 -4.16
C VAL A 50 6.71 6.33 -3.81
#